data_AF-A0AAF0EYI7-F1
#
_entry.id   AF-A0AAF0EYI7-F1
#
_cell.length_a   1.000
_cell.length_b   1.000
_cell.length_c   1.000
_cell.angle_alpha   90.00
_cell.angle_beta   90.00
_cell.angle_gamma   90.00
#
_symmetry.space_group_name_H-M   'P 1'
#
loop_
_entity.id
_entity.type
_entity.pdbx_description
1 polymer ?
#
loop_
_entity_poly.entity_id
_entity_poly.type
_entity_poly.pdbx_seq_one_letter_code
_entity_poly.pdbx_strand_id
1 'polypeptide(L)'
;MTDVSVLPDVITALAEHAESFAPDNGATSFLTHTAPLLAELKRCNRDAYIHLGEQRAAVAAERGALADAAAELNNLEYEKEQLQERIAAVNTLDTVYERVELCDLAEFREAVPDMETDDAHQFFSNRLQHELDVRRRLEQRHMALKNEAKAAADKNKAARDALVKLERAIDAVCASAEKTCNYNYQRTGTP
;
A
#
# COMPACT_ATOMS: atom_id res chain seq x y z
N MET A 1 37.48 -25.63 -44.60
CA MET A 1 36.38 -24.84 -45.18
C MET A 1 36.54 -24.88 -46.68
N THR A 2 35.75 -25.74 -47.32
CA THR A 2 35.52 -25.73 -48.76
C THR A 2 34.72 -24.49 -49.07
N ASP A 3 35.26 -23.63 -49.92
CA ASP A 3 34.58 -22.42 -50.33
C ASP A 3 33.36 -22.82 -51.17
N VAL A 4 32.15 -22.50 -50.70
CA VAL A 4 30.88 -22.84 -51.37
C VAL A 4 30.80 -22.18 -52.76
N SER A 5 31.68 -21.20 -53.02
CA SER A 5 31.91 -20.57 -54.32
C SER A 5 32.35 -21.52 -55.43
N VAL A 6 32.89 -22.70 -55.11
CA VAL A 6 33.39 -23.70 -56.08
C VAL A 6 32.29 -24.68 -56.53
N LEU A 7 31.16 -24.71 -55.81
CA LEU A 7 30.02 -25.59 -56.11
C LEU A 7 29.41 -25.38 -57.51
N PRO A 8 29.21 -24.14 -57.99
CA PRO A 8 28.71 -23.87 -59.34
C PRO A 8 29.63 -24.46 -60.39
N ASP A 9 30.94 -24.27 -60.23
CA ASP A 9 31.97 -24.71 -61.17
C ASP A 9 32.05 -26.24 -61.28
N VAL A 10 31.94 -26.96 -60.15
CA VAL A 10 31.89 -28.44 -60.10
C VAL A 10 30.62 -28.98 -60.76
N ILE A 11 29.48 -28.29 -60.59
CA ILE A 11 28.21 -28.68 -61.21
C ILE A 11 28.25 -28.46 -62.73
N THR A 12 28.80 -27.34 -63.21
CA THR A 12 28.99 -27.09 -64.65
C THR A 12 29.96 -28.09 -65.27
N ALA A 13 31.09 -28.41 -64.61
CA ALA A 13 32.05 -29.39 -65.11
C ALA A 13 31.47 -30.81 -65.20
N LEU A 14 30.61 -31.21 -64.25
CA LEU A 14 29.86 -32.47 -64.29
C LEU A 14 28.84 -32.50 -65.44
N ALA A 15 28.15 -31.38 -65.68
CA ALA A 15 27.19 -31.26 -66.78
C ALA A 15 27.87 -31.35 -68.15
N GLU A 16 28.98 -30.64 -68.34
CA GLU A 16 29.77 -30.67 -69.58
C GLU A 16 30.33 -32.06 -69.89
N HIS A 17 30.84 -32.78 -68.88
CA HIS A 17 31.33 -34.16 -69.05
C HIS A 17 30.21 -35.15 -69.34
N ALA A 18 29.01 -34.94 -68.80
CA ALA A 18 27.84 -35.76 -69.09
C ALA A 18 27.35 -35.54 -70.54
N GLU A 19 27.45 -34.33 -71.07
CA GLU A 19 27.10 -33.98 -72.46
C GLU A 19 28.14 -34.48 -73.48
N SER A 20 29.42 -34.59 -73.09
CA SER A 20 30.51 -35.07 -73.96
C SER A 20 30.66 -36.60 -74.02
N PHE A 21 29.74 -37.35 -73.41
CA PHE A 21 29.81 -38.81 -73.34
C PHE A 21 29.54 -39.45 -74.73
N ALA A 22 30.62 -39.82 -75.43
CA ALA A 22 30.55 -40.64 -76.65
C ALA A 22 30.82 -42.12 -76.31
N PRO A 23 30.00 -43.07 -76.81
CA PRO A 23 30.11 -44.49 -76.46
C PRO A 23 31.43 -45.16 -76.90
N ASP A 24 32.19 -44.54 -77.81
CA ASP A 24 33.47 -45.07 -78.33
C ASP A 24 34.68 -44.73 -77.45
N ASN A 25 34.56 -43.75 -76.54
CA ASN A 25 35.60 -43.42 -75.57
C ASN A 25 35.39 -44.27 -74.31
N GLY A 26 36.29 -45.22 -74.07
CA GLY A 26 36.14 -46.26 -73.06
C GLY A 26 35.63 -45.76 -71.69
N ALA A 27 34.66 -46.49 -71.13
CA ALA A 27 33.97 -46.20 -69.86
C ALA A 27 34.90 -45.88 -68.68
N THR A 28 36.15 -46.35 -68.72
CA THR A 28 37.19 -46.06 -67.72
C THR A 28 37.60 -44.58 -67.69
N SER A 29 37.71 -43.91 -68.84
CA SER A 29 38.09 -42.50 -68.96
C SER A 29 37.03 -41.54 -68.38
N PHE A 30 35.76 -41.83 -68.67
CA PHE A 30 34.63 -41.10 -68.11
C PHE A 30 34.56 -41.24 -66.58
N LEU A 31 34.75 -42.46 -66.06
CA LEU A 31 34.77 -42.70 -64.61
C LEU A 31 35.95 -41.98 -63.94
N THR A 32 37.12 -41.92 -64.57
CA THR A 32 38.28 -41.22 -63.99
C THR A 32 38.09 -39.71 -63.84
N HIS A 33 37.29 -39.07 -64.70
CA HIS A 33 37.03 -37.62 -64.61
C HIS A 33 35.78 -37.28 -63.79
N THR A 34 34.74 -38.13 -63.81
CA THR A 34 33.50 -37.88 -63.06
C THR A 34 33.56 -38.31 -61.60
N ALA A 35 34.32 -39.35 -61.26
CA ALA A 35 34.50 -39.80 -59.88
C ALA A 35 35.04 -38.72 -58.92
N PRO A 36 36.09 -37.93 -59.24
CA PRO A 36 36.56 -36.87 -58.36
C PRO A 36 35.52 -35.76 -58.17
N LEU A 37 34.81 -35.34 -59.24
CA LEU A 37 33.76 -34.31 -59.15
C LEU A 37 32.58 -34.78 -58.28
N LEU A 38 32.16 -36.04 -58.40
CA LEU A 38 31.14 -36.63 -57.53
C LEU A 38 31.60 -36.73 -56.06
N ALA A 39 32.88 -37.00 -55.83
CA ALA A 39 33.46 -37.00 -54.48
C ALA A 39 33.47 -35.59 -53.86
N GLU A 40 33.78 -34.56 -54.65
CA GLU A 40 33.72 -33.15 -54.22
C GLU A 40 32.28 -32.71 -53.91
N LEU A 41 31.31 -33.08 -54.75
CA LEU A 41 29.90 -32.77 -54.52
C LEU A 41 29.40 -33.44 -53.23
N LYS A 42 29.75 -34.71 -53.00
CA LYS A 42 29.44 -35.41 -51.74
C LYS A 42 30.09 -34.76 -50.53
N ARG A 43 31.34 -34.28 -50.66
CA ARG A 43 32.04 -33.55 -49.59
C ARG A 43 31.31 -32.26 -49.25
N CYS A 44 31.02 -31.42 -50.25
CA CYS A 44 30.34 -30.14 -50.04
C CYS A 44 28.92 -30.32 -49.49
N ASN A 45 28.21 -31.36 -49.93
CA ASN A 45 26.89 -31.71 -49.39
C ASN A 45 26.97 -32.07 -47.90
N ARG A 46 27.96 -32.87 -47.50
CA ARG A 46 28.20 -33.20 -46.08
C ARG A 46 28.55 -31.95 -45.26
N ASP A 47 29.41 -31.09 -45.79
CA ASP A 47 29.80 -29.84 -45.12
C ASP A 47 28.60 -28.91 -44.96
N ALA A 48 27.73 -28.80 -45.96
CA ALA A 48 26.49 -28.03 -45.88
C ALA A 48 25.53 -28.56 -44.81
N TYR A 49 25.38 -29.88 -44.67
CA TYR A 49 24.57 -30.47 -43.61
C TYR A 49 25.16 -30.23 -42.21
N ILE A 50 26.49 -30.27 -42.08
CA ILE A 50 27.17 -29.95 -40.82
C ILE A 50 26.91 -28.48 -40.45
N HIS A 51 27.14 -27.56 -41.38
CA HIS A 51 26.90 -26.13 -41.14
C HIS A 51 25.43 -25.82 -40.86
N LEU A 52 24.49 -26.48 -41.54
CA LEU A 52 23.06 -26.34 -41.24
C LEU A 52 22.74 -26.84 -39.82
N GLY A 53 23.37 -27.93 -39.39
CA GLY A 53 23.25 -28.44 -38.02
C GLY A 53 23.78 -27.45 -36.99
N GLU A 54 24.97 -26.90 -37.22
CA GLU A 54 25.60 -25.87 -36.38
C GLU A 54 24.72 -24.61 -36.27
N GLN A 55 24.22 -24.10 -37.40
CA GLN A 55 23.34 -22.93 -37.43
C GLN A 55 22.02 -23.20 -36.69
N ARG A 56 21.42 -24.38 -36.87
CA ARG A 56 20.21 -24.75 -36.14
C ARG A 56 20.45 -24.82 -34.64
N ALA A 57 21.58 -25.38 -34.21
CA ALA A 57 21.96 -25.42 -32.80
C ALA A 57 22.19 -24.02 -32.24
N ALA A 58 22.88 -23.14 -32.97
CA ALA A 58 23.11 -21.75 -32.58
C ALA A 58 21.78 -20.98 -32.43
N VAL A 59 20.88 -21.09 -33.42
CA VAL A 59 19.56 -20.45 -33.35
C VAL A 59 18.71 -21.00 -32.20
N ALA A 60 18.80 -22.30 -31.92
CA ALA A 60 18.09 -22.91 -30.79
C ALA A 60 18.62 -22.39 -29.44
N ALA A 61 19.95 -22.22 -29.31
CA ALA A 61 20.56 -21.66 -28.10
C ALA A 61 20.12 -20.20 -27.86
N GLU A 62 20.17 -19.36 -28.89
CA GLU A 62 19.71 -17.96 -28.81
C GLU A 62 18.21 -17.86 -28.48
N ARG A 63 17.38 -18.74 -29.05
CA ARG A 63 15.96 -18.81 -28.71
C ARG A 63 15.72 -19.23 -27.25
N GLY A 64 16.55 -20.13 -26.72
CA GLY A 64 16.51 -20.52 -25.31
C GLY A 64 16.83 -19.32 -24.40
N ALA A 65 17.94 -18.63 -24.67
CA ALA A 65 18.33 -17.45 -23.92
C ALA A 65 17.27 -16.33 -23.96
N LEU A 66 16.64 -16.11 -25.13
CA LEU A 66 15.54 -15.15 -25.26
C LEU A 66 14.31 -15.57 -24.44
N ALA A 67 13.97 -16.86 -24.42
CA ALA A 67 12.84 -17.35 -23.64
C ALA A 67 13.08 -17.21 -22.14
N ASP A 68 14.30 -17.49 -21.68
CA ASP A 68 14.70 -17.32 -20.28
C ASP A 68 14.64 -15.84 -19.88
N ALA A 69 15.18 -14.94 -20.71
CA ALA A 69 15.10 -13.50 -20.47
C ALA A 69 13.65 -12.97 -20.48
N ALA A 70 12.78 -13.50 -21.34
CA ALA A 70 11.36 -13.15 -21.35
C ALA A 70 10.64 -13.63 -20.08
N ALA A 71 10.99 -14.82 -19.57
CA ALA A 71 10.46 -15.31 -18.31
C ALA A 71 10.90 -14.44 -17.12
N GLU A 72 12.16 -14.01 -17.10
CA GLU A 72 12.68 -13.08 -16.08
C GLU A 72 11.96 -11.72 -16.14
N LEU A 73 11.76 -11.18 -17.34
CA LEU A 73 11.01 -9.93 -17.53
C LEU A 73 9.59 -10.03 -16.96
N ASN A 74 8.86 -11.10 -17.26
CA ASN A 74 7.50 -11.31 -16.73
C ASN A 74 7.49 -11.37 -15.20
N ASN A 75 8.49 -12.00 -14.57
CA ASN A 75 8.60 -12.05 -13.11
C ASN A 75 8.80 -10.65 -12.52
N LEU A 76 9.67 -9.83 -13.13
CA LEU A 76 9.92 -8.46 -12.69
C LEU A 76 8.70 -7.55 -12.89
N GLU A 77 7.96 -7.71 -13.99
CA GLU A 77 6.73 -6.98 -14.24
C GLU A 77 5.66 -7.31 -13.19
N TYR A 78 5.51 -8.59 -12.83
CA TYR A 78 4.62 -9.01 -11.76
C TYR A 78 5.02 -8.41 -10.40
N GLU A 79 6.31 -8.46 -10.04
CA GLU A 79 6.79 -7.87 -8.79
C GLU A 79 6.55 -6.36 -8.75
N LYS A 80 6.80 -5.66 -9.86
CA LYS A 80 6.53 -4.23 -9.99
C LYS A 80 5.04 -3.92 -9.76
N GLU A 81 4.14 -4.64 -10.40
CA GLU A 81 2.70 -4.43 -10.24
C GLU A 81 2.28 -4.66 -8.78
N GLN A 82 2.75 -5.74 -8.17
CA GLN A 82 2.47 -6.05 -6.77
C GLN A 82 3.00 -4.97 -5.81
N LEU A 83 4.20 -4.44 -6.06
CA LEU A 83 4.76 -3.34 -5.27
C LEU A 83 3.95 -2.06 -5.46
N GLN A 84 3.51 -1.75 -6.68
CA GLN A 84 2.66 -0.59 -6.96
C GLN A 84 1.32 -0.68 -6.23
N GLU A 85 0.67 -1.85 -6.25
CA GLU A 85 -0.58 -2.08 -5.52
C GLU A 85 -0.38 -1.90 -4.00
N ARG A 86 0.72 -2.44 -3.45
CA ARG A 86 1.03 -2.28 -2.02
C ARG A 86 1.30 -0.83 -1.64
N ILE A 87 2.04 -0.09 -2.47
CA ILE A 87 2.30 1.34 -2.27
C ILE A 87 0.99 2.13 -2.33
N ALA A 88 0.14 1.84 -3.32
CA ALA A 88 -1.18 2.48 -3.43
C ALA A 88 -2.03 2.22 -2.18
N ALA A 89 -2.10 0.97 -1.71
CA ALA A 89 -2.83 0.61 -0.50
C ALA A 89 -2.34 1.38 0.74
N VAL A 90 -1.02 1.49 0.91
CA VAL A 90 -0.41 2.24 2.03
C VAL A 90 -0.70 3.75 1.90
N ASN A 91 -0.65 4.31 0.69
CA ASN A 91 -0.92 5.74 0.46
C ASN A 91 -2.40 6.10 0.67
N THR A 92 -3.32 5.15 0.49
CA THR A 92 -4.75 5.34 0.78
C THR A 92 -5.12 5.09 2.24
N LEU A 93 -4.16 4.70 3.08
CA LEU A 93 -4.43 4.42 4.48
C LEU A 93 -4.67 5.74 5.22
N ASP A 94 -5.94 6.02 5.52
CA ASP A 94 -6.30 7.08 6.46
C ASP A 94 -5.69 6.81 7.82
N THR A 95 -4.76 7.65 8.24
CA THR A 95 -4.17 7.55 9.58
C THR A 95 -5.08 8.21 10.62
N VAL A 96 -5.07 7.70 11.85
CA VAL A 96 -5.95 8.21 12.91
C VAL A 96 -5.67 9.68 13.24
N TYR A 97 -4.42 10.13 13.09
CA TYR A 97 -4.02 11.50 13.43
C TYR A 97 -4.54 12.54 12.42
N GLU A 98 -4.79 12.17 11.16
CA GLU A 98 -5.40 13.06 10.15
C GLU A 98 -6.84 13.43 10.49
N ARG A 99 -7.52 12.63 11.31
CA ARG A 99 -8.89 12.89 11.76
C ARG A 99 -8.95 13.80 12.99
N VAL A 100 -7.81 14.14 13.59
CA VAL A 100 -7.77 15.00 14.78
C VAL A 100 -7.90 16.44 14.34
N GLU A 101 -8.98 17.10 14.77
CA GLU A 101 -9.11 18.55 14.65
C GLU A 101 -8.03 19.22 15.52
N LEU A 102 -7.15 19.97 14.87
CA LEU A 102 -6.06 20.70 15.52
C LEU A 102 -6.42 22.18 15.61
N CYS A 103 -6.00 22.86 16.68
CA CYS A 103 -6.15 24.32 16.76
C CYS A 103 -5.43 25.04 15.61
N ASP A 104 -5.91 26.23 15.26
CA ASP A 104 -5.35 27.00 14.16
C ASP A 104 -3.88 27.33 14.38
N LEU A 105 -3.10 27.43 13.29
CA LEU A 105 -1.66 27.63 13.36
C LEU A 105 -1.27 28.94 14.08
N ALA A 106 -2.08 30.00 13.92
CA ALA A 106 -1.86 31.26 14.59
C ALA A 106 -2.04 31.12 16.12
N GLU A 107 -3.12 30.46 16.54
CA GLU A 107 -3.41 30.21 17.95
C GLU A 107 -2.35 29.30 18.59
N PHE A 108 -1.89 28.27 17.86
CA PHE A 108 -0.82 27.39 18.32
C PHE A 108 0.48 28.16 18.57
N ARG A 109 0.88 29.02 17.63
CA ARG A 109 2.11 29.81 17.75
C ARG A 109 2.06 30.82 18.89
N GLU A 110 0.90 31.39 19.17
CA GLU A 110 0.71 32.27 20.31
C GLU A 110 0.77 31.50 21.64
N ALA A 111 0.17 30.30 21.68
CA ALA A 111 0.16 29.45 22.86
C ALA A 111 1.53 28.82 23.17
N VAL A 112 2.31 28.48 22.14
CA VAL A 112 3.62 27.83 22.25
C VAL A 112 4.62 28.44 21.26
N PRO A 113 5.23 29.59 21.59
CA PRO A 113 6.12 30.31 20.68
C PRO A 113 7.50 29.64 20.46
N ASP A 114 7.97 28.83 21.41
CA ASP A 114 9.34 28.29 21.42
C ASP A 114 9.49 26.91 20.73
N MET A 115 8.43 26.38 20.13
CA MET A 115 8.42 25.02 19.53
C MET A 115 8.57 24.99 18.01
N GLU A 116 8.91 26.11 17.37
CA GLU A 116 9.24 26.10 15.94
C GLU A 116 10.52 25.27 15.71
N THR A 117 10.39 24.25 14.86
CA THR A 117 11.47 23.35 14.46
C THR A 117 11.56 23.36 12.94
N ASP A 118 12.76 23.29 12.38
CA ASP A 118 12.97 23.19 10.93
C ASP A 118 12.42 21.87 10.34
N ASP A 119 12.26 20.83 11.17
CA ASP A 119 11.64 19.56 10.80
C ASP A 119 10.11 19.62 10.90
N ALA A 120 9.44 19.55 9.75
CA ALA A 120 7.99 19.57 9.64
C ALA A 120 7.31 18.42 10.41
N HIS A 121 7.93 17.24 10.48
CA HIS A 121 7.36 16.11 11.23
C HIS A 121 7.38 16.38 12.73
N GLN A 122 8.51 16.89 13.24
CA GLN A 122 8.63 17.26 14.66
C GLN A 122 7.67 18.39 15.01
N PHE A 123 7.55 19.40 14.15
CA PHE A 123 6.57 20.48 14.33
C PHE A 123 5.13 19.95 14.44
N PHE A 124 4.73 19.03 13.57
CA PHE A 124 3.41 18.42 13.62
C PHE A 124 3.21 17.55 14.87
N SER A 125 4.24 16.80 15.30
CA SER A 125 4.22 16.03 16.54
C SER A 125 4.02 16.92 17.77
N ASN A 126 4.75 18.03 17.85
CA ASN A 126 4.60 19.02 18.91
C ASN A 126 3.17 19.59 18.96
N ARG A 127 2.58 19.87 17.79
CA ARG A 127 1.20 20.36 17.69
C ARG A 127 0.18 19.33 18.20
N LEU A 128 0.37 18.04 17.86
CA LEU A 128 -0.48 16.96 18.37
C LEU A 128 -0.35 16.79 19.90
N GLN A 129 0.87 16.90 20.43
CA GLN A 129 1.10 16.81 21.87
C GLN A 129 0.42 17.96 22.63
N HIS A 130 0.54 19.19 22.12
CA HIS A 130 -0.15 20.34 22.68
C HIS A 130 -1.67 20.14 22.72
N GLU A 131 -2.27 19.69 21.61
CA GLU A 131 -3.71 19.40 21.54
C GLU A 131 -4.13 18.34 22.56
N LEU A 132 -3.35 17.27 22.71
CA LEU A 132 -3.59 16.23 23.70
C LEU A 132 -3.58 16.77 25.13
N ASP A 133 -2.60 17.62 25.46
CA ASP A 133 -2.47 18.21 26.80
C ASP A 133 -3.60 19.20 27.09
N VAL A 134 -4.01 19.98 26.09
CA VAL A 134 -5.18 20.86 26.19
C VAL A 134 -6.44 20.03 26.46
N ARG A 135 -6.68 18.96 25.71
CA ARG A 135 -7.86 18.09 25.91
C ARG A 135 -7.87 17.43 27.28
N ARG A 136 -6.72 16.92 27.75
CA ARG A 136 -6.58 16.36 29.10
C ARG A 136 -6.91 17.37 30.18
N ARG A 137 -6.40 18.60 30.05
CA ARG A 137 -6.68 19.70 30.99
C ARG A 137 -8.17 20.07 31.00
N LEU A 138 -8.80 20.14 29.82
CA LEU A 138 -10.23 20.44 29.69
C LEU A 138 -11.09 19.33 30.29
N GLU A 139 -10.74 18.06 30.07
CA GLU A 139 -11.47 16.92 30.63
C GLU A 139 -11.37 16.90 32.16
N GLN A 140 -10.17 17.11 32.71
CA GLN A 140 -9.98 17.23 34.16
C GLN A 140 -10.83 18.36 34.76
N ARG A 141 -10.83 19.53 34.13
CA ARG A 141 -11.65 20.67 34.57
C ARG A 141 -13.15 20.38 34.46
N HIS A 142 -13.58 19.71 33.39
CA HIS A 142 -14.96 19.30 33.21
C HIS A 142 -15.40 18.32 34.31
N MET A 143 -14.57 17.33 34.66
CA MET A 143 -14.86 16.40 35.76
C MET A 143 -14.90 17.09 37.12
N ALA A 144 -13.99 18.04 37.38
CA ALA A 144 -14.01 18.84 38.60
C ALA A 144 -15.31 19.65 38.71
N LEU A 145 -15.68 20.40 37.67
CA LEU A 145 -16.92 21.18 37.62
C LEU A 145 -18.17 20.30 37.75
N LYS A 146 -18.18 19.12 37.14
CA LYS A 146 -19.27 18.15 37.27
C LYS A 146 -19.44 17.68 38.71
N ASN A 147 -18.34 17.42 39.41
CA ASN A 147 -18.36 17.03 40.81
C ASN A 147 -18.83 18.18 41.71
N GLU A 148 -18.37 19.40 41.46
CA GLU A 148 -18.82 20.60 42.16
C GLU A 148 -20.32 20.85 41.97
N ALA A 149 -20.81 20.74 40.73
CA ALA A 149 -22.23 20.88 40.41
C ALA A 149 -23.08 19.82 41.13
N LYS A 150 -22.62 18.56 41.17
CA LYS A 150 -23.28 17.49 41.92
C LYS A 150 -23.31 17.80 43.43
N ALA A 151 -22.19 18.21 44.01
CA ALA A 151 -22.10 18.57 45.42
C ALA A 151 -23.00 19.78 45.77
N ALA A 152 -23.10 20.78 44.89
CA ALA A 152 -24.00 21.92 45.05
C ALA A 152 -25.47 21.49 44.95
N ALA A 153 -25.80 20.59 44.02
CA ALA A 153 -27.15 20.03 43.90
C ALA A 153 -27.57 19.26 45.15
N ASP A 154 -26.68 18.43 45.71
CA ASP A 154 -26.93 17.67 46.93
C ASP A 154 -27.12 18.60 48.14
N LYS A 155 -26.29 19.63 48.29
CA LYS A 155 -26.45 20.68 49.33
C LYS A 155 -27.78 21.41 49.20
N ASN A 156 -28.14 21.83 47.98
CA ASN A 156 -29.42 22.50 47.72
C ASN A 156 -30.62 21.60 48.02
N LYS A 157 -30.53 20.30 47.70
CA LYS A 157 -31.56 19.33 48.07
C LYS A 157 -31.70 19.20 49.58
N ALA A 158 -30.59 19.03 50.30
CA ALA A 158 -30.60 18.94 51.76
C ALA A 158 -31.16 20.21 52.42
N ALA A 159 -30.81 21.39 51.91
CA ALA A 159 -31.35 22.67 52.39
C ALA A 159 -32.86 22.78 52.14
N ARG A 160 -33.35 22.37 50.96
CA ARG A 160 -34.79 22.30 50.67
C ARG A 160 -35.51 21.35 51.63
N ASP A 161 -34.98 20.15 51.84
CA ASP A 161 -35.57 19.17 52.75
C ASP A 161 -35.61 19.70 54.20
N ALA A 162 -34.59 20.47 54.62
CA ALA A 162 -34.56 21.13 55.92
C ALA A 162 -35.59 22.26 56.03
N LEU A 163 -35.74 23.09 54.99
CA LEU A 163 -36.75 24.15 54.94
C LEU A 163 -38.17 23.57 55.01
N VAL A 164 -38.47 22.51 54.27
CA VAL A 164 -39.77 21.81 54.32
C VAL A 164 -40.05 21.27 55.72
N LYS A 165 -39.03 20.75 56.42
CA LYS A 165 -39.18 20.32 57.82
C LYS A 165 -39.45 21.49 58.76
N LEU A 166 -38.76 22.61 58.57
CA LEU A 166 -38.95 23.83 59.38
C LEU A 166 -40.34 24.42 59.17
N GLU A 167 -40.80 24.50 57.91
CA GLU A 167 -42.14 24.95 57.54
C GLU A 167 -43.21 24.12 58.26
N ARG A 168 -43.11 22.79 58.21
CA ARG A 168 -44.01 21.88 58.96
C ARG A 168 -43.96 22.11 60.48
N ALA A 169 -42.80 22.41 61.03
CA ALA A 169 -42.65 22.68 62.46
C ALA A 169 -43.30 24.01 62.85
N ILE A 170 -43.16 25.05 62.01
CA ILE A 170 -43.83 26.34 62.19
C ILE A 170 -45.35 26.15 62.12
N ASP A 171 -45.85 25.45 61.11
CA ASP A 171 -47.28 25.14 60.97
C ASP A 171 -47.83 24.43 62.21
N ALA A 172 -47.08 23.47 62.74
CA ALA A 172 -47.44 22.77 63.98
C ALA A 172 -47.48 23.71 65.19
N VAL A 173 -46.50 24.62 65.32
CA VAL A 173 -46.48 25.62 66.40
C VAL A 173 -47.66 26.59 66.26
N CYS A 174 -47.91 27.13 65.06
CA CYS A 174 -49.05 28.00 64.79
C CYS A 174 -50.38 27.33 65.13
N ALA A 175 -50.60 26.09 64.67
CA ALA A 175 -51.80 25.32 65.00
C ALA A 175 -51.93 25.05 66.51
N SER A 176 -50.81 24.84 67.22
CA SER A 176 -50.83 24.67 68.68
C SER A 176 -51.15 25.97 69.42
N ALA A 177 -50.67 27.12 68.91
CA ALA A 177 -50.93 28.44 69.44
C ALA A 177 -52.39 28.89 69.20
N GLU A 178 -52.94 28.59 68.02
CA GLU A 178 -54.36 28.79 67.73
C GLU A 178 -55.25 27.99 68.68
N LYS A 179 -54.89 26.72 68.96
CA LYS A 179 -55.61 25.88 69.92
C LYS A 179 -55.55 26.43 71.34
N THR A 180 -54.39 26.86 71.83
CA THR A 180 -54.27 27.45 73.17
C THR A 180 -54.96 28.81 73.28
N CYS A 181 -54.93 29.63 72.23
CA CYS A 181 -55.69 30.89 72.18
C CYS A 181 -57.20 30.64 72.20
N ASN A 182 -57.71 29.72 71.37
CA ASN A 182 -59.12 29.31 71.39
C ASN A 182 -59.54 28.69 72.74
N TYR A 183 -58.67 27.88 73.35
CA TYR A 183 -58.94 27.28 74.66
C TYR A 183 -58.99 28.33 75.77
N ASN A 184 -58.10 29.32 75.74
CA ASN A 184 -58.14 30.43 76.68
C ASN A 184 -59.37 31.33 76.46
N TYR A 185 -59.76 31.60 75.21
CA TYR A 185 -60.99 32.33 74.86
C TYR A 185 -62.25 31.65 75.43
N GLN A 186 -62.33 30.32 75.34
CA GLN A 186 -63.43 29.52 75.91
C GLN A 186 -63.43 29.49 77.45
N ARG A 187 -62.29 29.76 78.10
CA ARG A 187 -62.13 29.66 79.55
C ARG A 187 -62.25 31.01 80.28
N THR A 188 -61.88 32.13 79.65
CA THR A 188 -61.91 33.48 80.27
C THR A 188 -63.00 34.41 79.74
N GLY A 189 -63.70 34.07 78.65
CA GLY A 189 -64.98 34.69 78.29
C GLY A 189 -64.98 36.21 78.13
N THR A 190 -63.93 36.83 77.57
CA THR A 190 -63.98 38.20 77.03
C THR A 190 -63.03 38.30 75.83
N PRO A 191 -63.39 39.08 74.79
CA PRO A 191 -62.63 39.14 73.54
C PRO A 191 -61.20 39.63 73.71
#